data_AF-A0A6S6SNA9-F1
#
_entry.id   AF-A0A6S6SNA9-F1
#
_cell.length_a   1.000
_cell.length_b   1.000
_cell.length_c   1.000
_cell.angle_alpha   90.00
_cell.angle_beta   90.00
_cell.angle_gamma   90.00
#
_symmetry.space_group_name_H-M   'P 1'
#
loop_
_entity.id
_entity.type
_entity.pdbx_description
1 polymer ?
#
loop_
_entity_poly.entity_id
_entity_poly.type
_entity_poly.pdbx_seq_one_letter_code
_entity_poly.pdbx_strand_id
1 'polypeptide(L)'
;MNKFTHLKILVFIQVFAFTLFIVAFSYPVDELLPPILQEYLLQEESIFENNSTPAIIFIVGVLILLLINLVALISLLFKKVWAKKAYVYTTFFFLPITLILGPTVEHAICTTLDDIIIFGSGMLVALLIYTNPYEKN
;
A
#
# COMPACT_ATOMS: atom_id res chain seq x y z
N MET A 1 -24.42 16.46 3.36
CA MET A 1 -23.36 15.87 4.21
C MET A 1 -22.00 16.43 3.79
N ASN A 2 -21.11 16.82 4.72
CA ASN A 2 -19.88 17.54 4.39
C ASN A 2 -18.87 16.63 3.65
N LYS A 3 -18.43 17.02 2.45
CA LYS A 3 -17.44 16.30 1.62
C LYS A 3 -16.17 15.98 2.40
N PHE A 4 -15.77 16.90 3.29
CA PHE A 4 -14.59 16.73 4.13
C PHE A 4 -14.76 15.63 5.20
N THR A 5 -15.98 15.37 5.67
CA THR A 5 -16.25 14.28 6.62
C THR A 5 -16.06 12.91 5.97
N HIS A 6 -16.49 12.74 4.71
CA HIS A 6 -16.28 11.49 3.97
C HIS A 6 -14.79 11.21 3.75
N LEU A 7 -14.02 12.24 3.37
CA LEU A 7 -12.57 12.12 3.22
C LEU A 7 -11.92 11.66 4.54
N LYS A 8 -12.29 12.26 5.68
CA LYS A 8 -11.75 11.85 6.99
C LYS A 8 -12.05 10.39 7.32
N ILE A 9 -13.28 9.95 7.10
CA ILE A 9 -13.70 8.57 7.38
C ILE A 9 -12.89 7.60 6.50
N LEU A 10 -12.77 7.90 5.20
CA LEU A 10 -11.99 7.06 4.29
C LEU A 10 -10.52 7.00 4.67
N VAL A 11 -9.88 8.15 4.98
CA VAL A 11 -8.48 8.17 5.43
C VAL A 11 -8.31 7.37 6.73
N PHE A 12 -9.25 7.46 7.67
CA PHE A 12 -9.19 6.70 8.92
C PHE A 12 -9.28 5.19 8.66
N ILE A 13 -10.25 4.76 7.83
CA ILE A 13 -10.39 3.35 7.43
C ILE A 13 -9.10 2.86 6.75
N GLN A 14 -8.53 3.68 5.85
CA GLN A 14 -7.30 3.37 5.12
C GLN A 14 -6.12 3.13 6.08
N VAL A 15 -5.91 4.05 7.02
CA VAL A 15 -4.82 3.94 8.01
C VAL A 15 -5.04 2.73 8.90
N PHE A 16 -6.29 2.48 9.34
CA PHE A 16 -6.62 1.32 10.15
C PHE A 16 -6.37 0.00 9.41
N ALA A 17 -6.84 -0.12 8.17
CA ALA A 17 -6.62 -1.29 7.31
C ALA A 17 -5.12 -1.53 7.07
N PHE A 18 -4.36 -0.47 6.81
CA PHE A 18 -2.91 -0.55 6.63
C PHE A 18 -2.19 -1.04 7.90
N THR A 19 -2.60 -0.56 9.08
CA THR A 19 -2.06 -1.07 10.36
C THR A 19 -2.38 -2.55 10.55
N LEU A 20 -3.60 -2.98 10.26
CA LEU A 20 -3.97 -4.40 10.34
C LEU A 20 -3.17 -5.25 9.35
N PHE A 21 -2.91 -4.74 8.15
CA PHE A 21 -2.12 -5.41 7.13
C PHE A 21 -0.68 -5.67 7.62
N ILE A 22 -0.02 -4.66 8.21
CA ILE A 22 1.33 -4.83 8.80
C ILE A 22 1.33 -5.89 9.90
N VAL A 23 0.32 -5.87 10.77
CA VAL A 23 0.20 -6.85 11.85
C VAL A 23 0.00 -8.26 11.28
N ALA A 24 -0.87 -8.42 10.28
CA ALA A 24 -1.12 -9.70 9.63
C ALA A 24 0.15 -10.28 8.97
N PHE A 25 0.93 -9.43 8.30
CA PHE A 25 2.23 -9.80 7.70
C PHE A 25 3.30 -10.21 8.71
N SER A 26 3.17 -9.80 9.98
CA SER A 26 4.15 -10.12 11.02
C SER A 26 3.97 -11.52 11.62
N TYR A 27 2.87 -12.21 11.31
CA TYR A 27 2.64 -13.57 11.80
C TYR A 27 3.37 -14.58 10.89
N PRO A 28 4.14 -15.54 11.46
CA PRO A 28 4.76 -16.61 10.69
C PRO A 28 3.67 -17.62 10.31
N VAL A 29 3.15 -17.49 9.10
CA VAL A 29 2.07 -18.35 8.59
C VAL A 29 2.56 -19.25 7.44
N ASP A 30 3.82 -19.13 7.04
CA ASP A 30 4.45 -19.91 5.96
C ASP A 30 4.40 -21.43 6.21
N GLU A 31 4.48 -21.84 7.48
CA GLU A 31 4.36 -23.24 7.89
C GLU A 31 2.98 -23.86 7.58
N LEU A 32 1.95 -23.03 7.42
CA LEU A 32 0.60 -23.46 7.05
C LEU A 32 0.38 -23.54 5.53
N LEU A 33 1.37 -23.14 4.73
CA LEU A 33 1.30 -23.26 3.28
C LEU A 33 1.43 -24.72 2.82
N PRO A 34 0.75 -25.11 1.74
CA PRO A 34 1.00 -26.39 1.06
C PRO A 34 2.50 -26.59 0.75
N PRO A 35 3.03 -27.83 0.83
CA PRO A 35 4.45 -28.10 0.64
C PRO A 35 5.04 -27.55 -0.67
N ILE A 36 4.26 -27.57 -1.75
CA ILE A 36 4.69 -27.04 -3.05
C ILE A 36 4.95 -25.52 -3.03
N LEU A 37 4.21 -24.76 -2.21
CA LEU A 37 4.40 -23.31 -2.08
C LEU A 37 5.56 -22.99 -1.12
N GLN A 38 5.79 -23.85 -0.12
CA GLN A 38 6.98 -23.73 0.73
C GLN A 38 8.27 -23.95 -0.08
N GLU A 39 8.30 -24.96 -0.95
CA GLU A 39 9.43 -25.21 -1.85
C GLU A 39 9.69 -24.03 -2.79
N TYR A 40 8.63 -23.41 -3.31
CA TYR A 40 8.72 -22.19 -4.11
C TYR A 40 9.36 -21.02 -3.34
N LEU A 41 8.93 -20.76 -2.11
CA LEU A 41 9.50 -19.70 -1.27
C LEU A 41 10.99 -19.93 -0.97
N LEU A 42 11.37 -21.17 -0.65
CA LEU A 42 12.78 -21.53 -0.44
C LEU A 42 13.63 -21.33 -1.70
N GLN A 43 13.06 -21.59 -2.88
CA GLN A 43 13.73 -21.34 -4.15
C GLN A 43 13.90 -19.83 -4.40
N GLU A 44 12.88 -19.01 -4.17
CA GLU A 44 12.97 -17.55 -4.32
C GLU A 44 14.03 -16.93 -3.40
N GLU A 45 14.08 -17.37 -2.14
CA GLU A 45 15.07 -16.89 -1.16
C GLU A 45 16.50 -17.15 -1.65
N SER A 46 16.76 -18.35 -2.19
CA SER A 46 18.07 -18.73 -2.74
C SER A 46 18.50 -17.91 -3.97
N ILE A 47 17.53 -17.45 -4.76
CA ILE A 47 17.78 -16.60 -5.94
C ILE A 47 18.07 -15.17 -5.49
N PHE A 48 17.39 -14.70 -4.45
CA PHE A 48 17.54 -13.35 -3.91
C PHE A 48 18.94 -13.13 -3.28
N GLU A 49 19.44 -14.10 -2.50
CA GLU A 49 20.78 -14.00 -1.87
C GLU A 49 21.91 -13.79 -2.89
N ASN A 50 21.78 -14.36 -4.09
CA ASN A 50 22.80 -14.31 -5.13
C ASN A 50 22.83 -12.98 -5.93
N ASN A 51 21.81 -12.11 -5.85
CA ASN A 51 21.66 -10.88 -6.65
C ASN A 51 21.49 -9.60 -5.80
N SER A 52 22.25 -9.49 -4.71
CA SER A 52 21.94 -8.62 -3.57
C SER A 52 21.99 -7.10 -3.83
N THR A 53 22.93 -6.56 -4.63
CA THR A 53 23.10 -5.09 -4.73
C THR A 53 21.94 -4.33 -5.42
N PRO A 54 21.49 -4.69 -6.63
CA PRO A 54 20.39 -3.97 -7.29
C PRO A 54 19.05 -4.17 -6.57
N ALA A 55 18.84 -5.32 -5.94
CA ALA A 55 17.64 -5.62 -5.19
C ALA A 55 17.49 -4.71 -3.95
N ILE A 56 18.58 -4.46 -3.21
CA ILE A 56 18.57 -3.57 -2.05
C ILE A 56 18.18 -2.14 -2.44
N ILE A 57 18.76 -1.60 -3.52
CA ILE A 57 18.44 -0.24 -3.99
C ILE A 57 16.96 -0.12 -4.35
N PHE A 58 16.42 -1.12 -5.04
CA PHE A 58 15.01 -1.17 -5.40
C PHE A 58 14.11 -1.20 -4.15
N ILE A 59 14.39 -2.08 -3.18
CA ILE A 59 13.63 -2.19 -1.93
C ILE A 59 13.65 -0.87 -1.16
N VAL A 60 14.82 -0.24 -1.01
CA VAL A 60 14.95 1.06 -0.34
C VAL A 60 14.13 2.13 -1.04
N GLY A 61 14.14 2.14 -2.38
CA GLY A 61 13.32 3.05 -3.18
C GLY A 61 11.81 2.86 -2.94
N VAL A 62 11.34 1.62 -2.92
CA VAL A 62 9.94 1.27 -2.64
C VAL A 62 9.55 1.69 -1.22
N LEU A 63 10.42 1.45 -0.23
CA LEU A 63 10.18 1.87 1.16
C LEU A 63 10.06 3.39 1.30
N ILE A 64 10.92 4.16 0.65
CA ILE A 64 10.83 5.63 0.65
C ILE A 64 9.51 6.08 0.02
N LEU A 65 9.10 5.47 -1.10
CA LEU A 65 7.84 5.79 -1.76
C LEU A 65 6.64 5.50 -0.86
N LEU A 66 6.66 4.37 -0.14
CA LEU A 66 5.64 3.98 0.84
C LEU A 66 5.56 4.98 1.99
N LEU A 67 6.69 5.42 2.53
CA LEU A 67 6.74 6.46 3.57
C LEU A 67 6.14 7.79 3.07
N ILE A 68 6.47 8.20 1.84
CA ILE A 68 5.89 9.42 1.23
C ILE A 68 4.38 9.26 1.08
N ASN A 69 3.89 8.10 0.64
CA ASN A 69 2.47 7.83 0.49
C ASN A 69 1.72 7.90 1.84
N LEU A 70 2.27 7.28 2.90
CA LEU A 70 1.69 7.33 4.24
C LEU A 70 1.67 8.75 4.82
N VAL A 71 2.78 9.48 4.69
CA VAL A 71 2.87 10.87 5.12
C VAL A 71 1.88 11.74 4.36
N ALA A 72 1.71 11.53 3.06
CA ALA A 72 0.71 12.22 2.25
C ALA A 72 -0.72 11.88 2.71
N LEU A 73 -1.03 10.60 2.91
CA LEU A 73 -2.32 10.11 3.39
C LEU A 73 -2.73 10.78 4.72
N ILE A 74 -1.85 10.76 5.72
CA ILE A 74 -2.07 11.42 7.02
C ILE A 74 -2.22 12.94 6.82
N SER A 75 -1.39 13.54 5.95
CA SER A 75 -1.42 14.97 5.68
C SER A 75 -2.72 15.46 5.00
N LEU A 76 -3.50 14.56 4.38
CA LEU A 76 -4.84 14.89 3.85
C LEU A 76 -5.80 15.32 4.98
N LEU A 77 -5.64 14.80 6.20
CA LEU A 77 -6.44 15.20 7.37
C LEU A 77 -6.23 16.67 7.76
N PHE A 78 -5.03 17.20 7.50
CA PHE A 78 -4.63 18.57 7.79
C PHE A 78 -4.85 19.54 6.61
N LYS A 79 -5.57 19.10 5.57
CA LYS A 79 -5.88 19.90 4.36
C LYS A 79 -4.65 20.48 3.67
N LYS A 80 -3.51 19.80 3.73
CA LYS A 80 -2.29 20.26 3.06
C LYS A 80 -2.44 20.11 1.54
N VAL A 81 -2.24 21.20 0.80
CA VAL A 81 -2.43 21.22 -0.66
C VAL A 81 -1.45 20.27 -1.37
N TRP A 82 -0.21 20.18 -0.89
CA TRP A 82 0.80 19.27 -1.45
C TRP A 82 0.45 17.79 -1.23
N ALA A 83 -0.27 17.46 -0.15
CA ALA A 83 -0.61 16.07 0.21
C ALA A 83 -1.52 15.41 -0.83
N LYS A 84 -2.46 16.17 -1.43
CA LYS A 84 -3.30 15.69 -2.53
C LYS A 84 -2.44 15.22 -3.71
N LYS A 85 -1.51 16.06 -4.16
CA LYS A 85 -0.67 15.74 -5.32
C LYS A 85 0.28 14.57 -5.00
N ALA A 86 0.93 14.60 -3.84
CA ALA A 86 1.83 13.55 -3.40
C ALA A 86 1.13 12.19 -3.29
N TYR A 87 -0.05 12.14 -2.65
CA TYR A 87 -0.81 10.90 -2.50
C TYR A 87 -1.24 10.31 -3.86
N VAL A 88 -1.77 11.15 -4.76
CA VAL A 88 -2.19 10.70 -6.10
C VAL A 88 -0.99 10.18 -6.90
N TYR A 89 0.11 10.93 -6.96
CA TYR A 89 1.29 10.50 -7.74
C TYR A 89 1.91 9.22 -7.20
N THR A 90 2.08 9.11 -5.88
CA THR A 90 2.64 7.90 -5.28
C THR A 90 1.73 6.68 -5.48
N THR A 91 0.41 6.84 -5.38
CA THR A 91 -0.55 5.76 -5.64
C THR A 91 -0.44 5.23 -7.08
N PHE A 92 -0.35 6.12 -8.07
CA PHE A 92 -0.15 5.69 -9.47
C PHE A 92 1.24 5.09 -9.71
N PHE A 93 2.25 5.53 -8.97
CA PHE A 93 3.61 5.01 -9.10
C PHE A 93 3.75 3.58 -8.55
N PHE A 94 2.86 3.13 -7.66
CA PHE A 94 2.82 1.74 -7.22
C PHE A 94 2.35 0.75 -8.29
N LEU A 95 1.51 1.17 -9.25
CA LEU A 95 1.00 0.29 -10.32
C LEU A 95 2.10 -0.36 -11.18
N PRO A 96 3.11 0.36 -11.69
CA PRO A 96 4.21 -0.29 -12.41
C PRO A 96 5.09 -1.13 -11.49
N ILE A 97 5.18 -0.82 -10.20
CA ILE A 97 5.98 -1.58 -9.22
C ILE A 97 5.39 -2.98 -9.04
N THR A 98 4.06 -3.11 -8.95
CA THR A 98 3.41 -4.43 -8.82
C THR A 98 3.66 -5.34 -10.02
N LEU A 99 3.80 -4.76 -11.23
CA LEU A 99 4.15 -5.53 -12.43
C LEU A 99 5.60 -6.05 -12.41
N ILE A 100 6.50 -5.35 -11.71
CA ILE A 100 7.92 -5.72 -11.61
C ILE A 100 8.14 -6.78 -10.54
N LEU A 101 7.40 -6.73 -9.43
CA LEU A 101 7.56 -7.64 -8.29
C LEU A 101 7.21 -9.11 -8.62
N GLY A 102 6.43 -9.36 -9.68
CA GLY A 102 6.07 -10.71 -10.10
C GLY A 102 5.03 -11.37 -9.19
N PRO A 103 4.82 -12.69 -9.30
CA PRO A 103 3.87 -13.41 -8.47
C PRO A 103 4.37 -13.48 -7.02
N THR A 104 3.52 -13.14 -6.06
CA THR A 104 3.78 -13.29 -4.62
C THR A 104 2.90 -14.38 -4.03
N VAL A 105 3.39 -15.07 -3.00
CA VAL A 105 2.60 -15.99 -2.20
C VAL A 105 2.10 -15.23 -0.97
N GLU A 106 0.80 -15.04 -0.87
CA GLU A 106 0.17 -14.34 0.24
C GLU A 106 -0.93 -15.18 0.88
N HIS A 107 -1.15 -14.98 2.17
CA HIS A 107 -2.28 -15.56 2.88
C HIS A 107 -3.57 -14.83 2.57
N ALA A 108 -4.69 -15.55 2.59
CA ALA A 108 -6.01 -15.00 2.29
C ALA A 108 -6.36 -13.75 3.11
N ILE A 109 -5.93 -13.67 4.38
CA ILE A 109 -6.14 -12.49 5.23
C ILE A 109 -5.36 -11.29 4.70
N CYS A 110 -4.09 -11.47 4.34
CA CYS A 110 -3.26 -10.42 3.75
C CYS A 110 -3.87 -9.93 2.44
N THR A 111 -4.23 -10.84 1.54
CA THR A 111 -4.87 -10.51 0.26
C THR A 111 -6.18 -9.76 0.44
N THR A 112 -7.03 -10.18 1.38
CA THR A 112 -8.30 -9.48 1.67
C THR A 112 -8.05 -8.06 2.18
N LEU A 113 -7.06 -7.88 3.06
CA LEU A 113 -6.69 -6.56 3.57
C LEU A 113 -6.10 -5.68 2.46
N ASP A 114 -5.28 -6.24 1.58
CA ASP A 114 -4.72 -5.54 0.42
C ASP A 114 -5.83 -5.08 -0.52
N ASP A 115 -6.79 -5.95 -0.86
CA ASP A 115 -7.96 -5.59 -1.69
C ASP A 115 -8.75 -4.41 -1.09
N ILE A 116 -8.95 -4.41 0.24
CA ILE A 116 -9.62 -3.29 0.95
C ILE A 116 -8.79 -2.01 0.82
N ILE A 117 -7.47 -2.09 0.96
CA ILE A 117 -6.55 -0.95 0.84
C ILE A 117 -6.54 -0.43 -0.60
N ILE A 118 -6.47 -1.29 -1.61
CA ILE A 118 -6.52 -0.92 -3.03
C ILE A 118 -7.84 -0.22 -3.34
N PHE A 119 -8.96 -0.81 -2.94
CA PHE A 119 -10.28 -0.24 -3.15
C PHE A 119 -10.43 1.13 -2.47
N GLY A 120 -10.02 1.23 -1.21
CA GLY A 120 -10.01 2.49 -0.46
C GLY A 120 -9.12 3.57 -1.08
N SER A 121 -7.96 3.17 -1.61
CA SER A 121 -7.04 4.08 -2.32
C SER A 121 -7.68 4.62 -3.59
N GLY A 122 -8.33 3.75 -4.37
CA GLY A 122 -9.08 4.15 -5.56
C GLY A 122 -10.20 5.14 -5.23
N MET A 123 -10.98 4.89 -4.17
CA MET A 123 -12.01 5.81 -3.70
C MET A 123 -11.42 7.16 -3.27
N LEU A 124 -10.31 7.15 -2.52
CA LEU A 124 -9.62 8.38 -2.09
C LEU A 124 -9.11 9.18 -3.28
N VAL A 125 -8.45 8.53 -4.23
CA VAL A 125 -7.97 9.18 -5.47
C VAL A 125 -9.13 9.79 -6.24
N ALA A 126 -10.22 9.05 -6.45
CA ALA A 126 -11.42 9.57 -7.12
C ALA A 126 -12.00 10.79 -6.39
N LEU A 127 -12.15 10.72 -5.07
CA LEU A 127 -12.69 11.82 -4.27
C LEU A 127 -11.78 13.06 -4.34
N LEU A 128 -10.46 12.87 -4.24
CA LEU A 128 -9.48 13.95 -4.31
C LEU A 128 -9.48 14.63 -5.68
N ILE A 129 -9.59 13.87 -6.76
CA ILE A 129 -9.58 14.41 -8.13
C ILE A 129 -10.88 15.16 -8.43
N TYR A 130 -12.03 14.53 -8.18
CA TYR A 130 -13.32 15.04 -8.67
C TYR A 130 -14.05 15.98 -7.71
N THR A 131 -13.76 15.95 -6.40
CA THR A 131 -14.68 16.56 -5.41
C THR A 131 -14.14 17.83 -4.75
N ASN A 132 -12.90 18.25 -5.07
CA ASN A 132 -12.15 19.33 -4.40
C ASN A 132 -12.54 19.52 -2.91
N PRO A 133 -12.16 18.58 -2.02
CA PRO A 133 -12.63 18.56 -0.63
C PRO A 133 -12.14 19.74 0.24
N TYR A 134 -11.32 20.63 -0.31
CA TYR A 134 -10.75 21.79 0.38
C TYR A 134 -11.41 23.11 0.02
N GLU A 135 -12.33 23.12 -0.95
CA GLU A 135 -13.07 24.32 -1.30
C GLU A 135 -13.96 24.73 -0.12
N LYS A 136 -13.82 26.00 0.32
CA LYS A 136 -14.73 26.56 1.31
C LYS A 136 -16.09 26.72 0.62
N ASN A 137 -17.11 26.04 1.14
CA ASN A 137 -18.50 26.46 0.94
C ASN A 137 -18.67 27.89 1.46
#